data_AF-A0A098MAD8-F1
#
_entry.id   AF-A0A098MAD8-F1
#
_cell.length_a   1.000
_cell.length_b   1.000
_cell.length_c   1.000
_cell.angle_alpha   90.00
_cell.angle_beta   90.00
_cell.angle_gamma   90.00
#
_symmetry.space_group_name_H-M   'P 1'
#
loop_
_entity.id
_entity.type
_entity.pdbx_description
1 polymer ?
#
loop_
_entity_poly.entity_id
_entity_poly.type
_entity_poly.pdbx_seq_one_letter_code
_entity_poly.pdbx_strand_id
1 'polypeptide(L)'
;MRKLLTLVQAFKGLEDRINAFINDDSCIEYVEGSEEVVAGGAYAWSKLKPAVINKQEHIDADYMELADRVRTVLRKDNSPNIEKFERSYELVLNYIRQDTLLWVPGLKSVLNEIKFELDLQQLYIAGHENPLILGNSRGLNESWFSLDII
;
A
#
# COMPACT_ATOMS: atom_id res chain seq x y z
N MET A 1 11.88 0.26 -19.83
CA MET A 1 13.15 0.65 -19.15
C MET A 1 13.23 2.09 -18.62
N ARG A 2 13.49 3.18 -19.40
CA ARG A 2 13.67 4.54 -18.81
C ARG A 2 12.45 5.10 -18.07
N LYS A 3 11.23 4.85 -18.59
CA LYS A 3 9.96 5.24 -17.95
C LYS A 3 9.64 4.41 -16.70
N LEU A 4 10.08 3.15 -16.67
CA LEU A 4 9.89 2.26 -15.52
C LEU A 4 10.73 2.74 -14.33
N LEU A 5 12.00 3.07 -14.59
CA LEU A 5 12.92 3.57 -13.56
C LEU A 5 12.40 4.87 -12.92
N THR A 6 11.78 5.76 -13.71
CA THR A 6 11.17 6.99 -13.18
C THR A 6 9.92 6.75 -12.33
N LEU A 7 9.17 5.67 -12.59
CA LEU A 7 8.00 5.32 -11.79
C LEU A 7 8.45 4.68 -10.46
N VAL A 8 9.39 3.76 -10.49
CA VAL A 8 9.96 3.12 -9.30
C VAL A 8 10.57 4.16 -8.34
N GLN A 9 11.32 5.13 -8.87
CA GLN A 9 11.85 6.23 -8.05
C GLN A 9 10.75 7.12 -7.46
N ALA A 10 9.68 7.38 -8.21
CA ALA A 10 8.53 8.15 -7.73
C ALA A 10 7.79 7.41 -6.60
N PHE A 11 7.59 6.09 -6.73
CA PHE A 11 7.01 5.25 -5.69
C PHE A 11 7.82 5.32 -4.39
N LYS A 12 9.15 5.16 -4.47
CA LYS A 12 10.01 5.24 -3.29
C LYS A 12 9.94 6.62 -2.61
N GLY A 13 10.02 7.70 -3.39
CA GLY A 13 9.93 9.05 -2.83
C GLY A 13 8.57 9.34 -2.18
N LEU A 14 7.50 8.73 -2.70
CA LEU A 14 6.18 8.83 -2.11
C LEU A 14 6.04 7.97 -0.85
N GLU A 15 6.56 6.74 -0.85
CA GLU A 15 6.62 5.85 0.32
C GLU A 15 7.28 6.56 1.50
N ASP A 16 8.44 7.19 1.28
CA ASP A 16 9.16 7.92 2.33
C ASP A 16 8.33 9.08 2.92
N ARG A 17 7.58 9.79 2.07
CA ARG A 17 6.72 10.91 2.50
C ARG A 17 5.48 10.44 3.24
N ILE A 18 4.85 9.36 2.79
CA ILE A 18 3.72 8.74 3.49
C ILE A 18 4.18 8.23 4.85
N ASN A 19 5.34 7.55 4.91
CA ASN A 19 5.92 7.07 6.15
C ASN A 19 6.17 8.21 7.15
N ALA A 20 6.75 9.32 6.70
CA ALA A 20 6.97 10.49 7.55
C ALA A 20 5.64 11.09 8.04
N PHE A 21 4.67 11.28 7.15
CA PHE A 21 3.35 11.81 7.49
C PHE A 21 2.61 10.94 8.53
N ILE A 22 2.61 9.62 8.35
CA ILE A 22 1.90 8.71 9.25
C ILE A 22 2.61 8.57 10.61
N ASN A 23 3.95 8.61 10.66
CA ASN A 23 4.68 8.52 11.93
C ASN A 23 4.71 9.83 12.71
N ASP A 24 4.92 10.95 12.03
CA ASP A 24 5.29 12.21 12.68
C ASP A 24 4.10 13.15 12.86
N ASP A 25 3.13 13.07 11.96
CA ASP A 25 2.03 14.04 11.86
C ASP A 25 0.64 13.43 12.10
N SER A 26 0.55 12.10 12.25
CA SER A 26 -0.71 11.35 12.37
C SER A 26 -0.76 10.48 13.61
N CYS A 27 -1.96 10.25 14.13
CA CYS A 27 -2.19 9.34 15.26
C CYS A 27 -3.47 8.54 15.05
N ILE A 28 -3.59 7.45 15.81
CA ILE A 28 -4.79 6.61 15.87
C ILE A 28 -5.32 6.58 17.30
N GLU A 29 -6.63 6.43 17.43
CA GLU A 29 -7.35 6.37 18.69
C GLU A 29 -8.11 5.05 18.77
N TYR A 30 -8.04 4.38 19.93
CA TYR A 30 -8.77 3.15 20.16
C TYR A 30 -10.28 3.43 20.22
N VAL A 31 -11.06 2.60 19.54
CA VAL A 31 -12.52 2.70 19.54
C VAL A 31 -13.07 1.89 20.72
N GLU A 32 -13.61 2.57 21.72
CA GLU A 32 -14.18 1.91 22.91
C GLU A 32 -15.27 0.89 22.55
N GLY A 33 -15.23 -0.28 23.19
CA GLY A 33 -16.17 -1.39 22.92
C GLY A 33 -15.90 -2.18 21.64
N SER A 34 -14.88 -1.83 20.85
CA SER A 34 -14.58 -2.53 19.59
C SER A 34 -14.11 -3.98 19.77
N GLU A 35 -13.55 -4.33 20.93
CA GLU A 35 -13.17 -5.71 21.28
C GLU A 35 -14.35 -6.69 21.33
N GLU A 36 -15.57 -6.19 21.54
CA GLU A 36 -16.79 -7.01 21.50
C GLU A 36 -17.15 -7.45 20.07
N VAL A 37 -16.59 -6.76 19.07
CA VAL A 37 -16.88 -6.98 17.64
C VAL A 37 -15.69 -7.59 16.91
N VAL A 38 -14.46 -7.19 17.26
CA VAL A 38 -13.22 -7.65 16.59
C VAL A 38 -12.14 -7.96 17.63
N ALA A 39 -11.52 -9.14 17.50
CA ALA A 39 -10.41 -9.54 18.35
C ALA A 39 -9.22 -8.57 18.22
N GLY A 40 -8.81 -7.96 19.33
CA GLY A 40 -7.76 -6.94 19.36
C GLY A 40 -8.27 -5.50 19.18
N GLY A 41 -9.58 -5.32 19.03
CA GLY A 41 -10.24 -4.03 18.89
C GLY A 41 -10.05 -3.38 17.53
N ALA A 42 -10.56 -2.17 17.41
CA ALA A 42 -10.48 -1.32 16.23
C ALA A 42 -9.94 0.06 16.62
N TYR A 43 -9.32 0.71 15.66
CA TYR A 43 -8.79 2.05 15.82
C TYR A 43 -9.39 2.98 14.76
N ALA A 44 -9.52 4.25 15.10
CA ALA A 44 -9.88 5.31 14.17
C ALA A 44 -8.72 6.27 14.03
N TRP A 45 -8.64 6.98 12.91
CA TRP A 45 -7.70 8.06 12.76
C TRP A 45 -8.08 9.23 13.68
N SER A 46 -7.10 9.76 14.38
CA SER A 46 -7.25 11.01 15.12
C SER A 46 -7.41 12.18 14.16
N LYS A 47 -8.06 13.25 14.62
CA LYS A 47 -8.22 14.45 13.82
C LYS A 47 -6.87 15.12 13.56
N LEU A 48 -6.54 15.31 12.28
CA LEU A 48 -5.34 16.04 11.87
C LEU A 48 -5.36 17.50 12.33
N LYS A 49 -4.18 18.01 12.69
CA LYS A 49 -3.98 19.43 12.93
C LYS A 49 -4.12 20.21 11.62
N PRO A 50 -4.63 21.45 11.61
CA PRO A 50 -4.79 22.23 10.38
C PRO A 50 -3.50 22.36 9.54
N ALA A 51 -2.35 22.52 10.19
CA ALA A 51 -1.05 22.62 9.51
C ALA A 51 -0.61 21.31 8.81
N VAL A 52 -1.20 20.17 9.20
CA VAL A 52 -0.90 18.84 8.67
C VAL A 52 -1.82 18.48 7.50
N ILE A 53 -3.03 19.03 7.45
CA ILE A 53 -3.99 18.81 6.34
C ILE A 53 -3.35 19.16 4.99
N ASN A 54 -2.66 20.30 4.90
CA ASN A 54 -1.97 20.69 3.68
C ASN A 54 -0.94 19.65 3.23
N LYS A 55 -0.21 19.01 4.16
CA LYS A 55 0.76 17.95 3.83
C LYS A 55 0.03 16.73 3.27
N GLN A 56 -1.08 16.33 3.90
CA GLN A 56 -1.93 15.24 3.45
C GLN A 56 -2.43 15.48 2.02
N GLU A 57 -2.98 16.67 1.74
CA GLU A 57 -3.48 17.05 0.41
C GLU A 57 -2.39 16.97 -0.66
N HIS A 58 -1.15 17.38 -0.35
CA HIS A 58 -0.03 17.26 -1.29
C HIS A 58 0.36 15.80 -1.55
N ILE A 59 0.34 14.96 -0.52
CA ILE A 59 0.62 13.52 -0.68
C ILE A 59 -0.48 12.84 -1.50
N ASP A 60 -1.75 13.17 -1.22
CA ASP A 60 -2.92 12.67 -1.96
C ASP A 60 -2.82 13.02 -3.45
N ALA A 61 -2.58 14.30 -3.77
CA ALA A 61 -2.46 14.77 -5.14
C ALA A 61 -1.31 14.10 -5.89
N ASP A 62 -0.12 14.00 -5.27
CA ASP A 62 1.04 13.36 -5.88
C ASP A 62 0.82 11.86 -6.10
N TYR A 63 0.13 11.19 -5.19
CA TYR A 63 -0.21 9.79 -5.34
C TYR A 63 -1.22 9.56 -6.47
N MET A 64 -2.25 10.41 -6.56
CA MET A 64 -3.23 10.37 -7.64
C MET A 64 -2.59 10.59 -9.01
N GLU A 65 -1.68 11.57 -9.14
CA GLU A 65 -0.94 11.80 -10.38
C GLU A 65 -0.08 10.60 -10.77
N LEU A 66 0.64 10.01 -9.80
CA LEU A 66 1.43 8.80 -10.03
C LEU A 66 0.54 7.64 -10.49
N ALA A 67 -0.62 7.45 -9.85
CA ALA A 67 -1.57 6.41 -10.21
C ALA A 67 -2.11 6.59 -11.63
N ASP A 68 -2.42 7.81 -12.06
CA ASP A 68 -2.87 8.09 -13.43
C ASP A 68 -1.81 7.77 -14.49
N ARG A 69 -0.54 8.04 -14.17
CA ARG A 69 0.58 7.64 -15.02
C ARG A 69 0.68 6.11 -15.12
N VAL A 70 0.47 5.39 -14.02
CA VAL A 70 0.45 3.92 -14.00
C VAL A 70 -0.73 3.36 -14.79
N ARG A 71 -1.95 3.89 -14.58
CA ARG A 71 -3.15 3.54 -15.36
C ARG A 71 -2.92 3.70 -16.85
N THR A 72 -2.28 4.80 -17.25
CA THR A 72 -1.95 5.05 -18.67
C THR A 72 -1.05 3.95 -19.24
N VAL A 73 -0.05 3.50 -18.48
CA VAL A 73 0.82 2.38 -18.88
C VAL A 73 0.02 1.10 -18.97
N LEU A 74 -0.68 0.70 -17.89
CA LEU A 74 -1.44 -0.55 -17.84
C LEU A 74 -2.53 -0.65 -18.91
N ARG A 75 -3.23 0.45 -19.22
CA ARG A 75 -4.26 0.50 -20.27
C ARG A 75 -3.67 0.40 -21.67
N LYS A 76 -2.60 1.15 -21.95
CA LYS A 76 -1.93 1.09 -23.25
C LYS A 76 -1.47 -0.33 -23.59
N ASP A 77 -1.09 -1.05 -22.55
CA ASP A 77 -0.52 -2.37 -22.59
C ASP A 77 -1.58 -3.50 -22.46
N ASN A 78 -2.87 -3.16 -22.35
CA ASN A 78 -3.98 -4.09 -22.08
C ASN A 78 -3.67 -5.07 -20.94
N SER A 79 -3.03 -4.56 -19.88
CA SER A 79 -2.54 -5.39 -18.78
C SER A 79 -3.68 -6.05 -18.01
N PRO A 80 -3.59 -7.36 -17.70
CA PRO A 80 -4.58 -8.05 -16.86
C PRO A 80 -4.51 -7.59 -15.39
N ASN A 81 -3.51 -6.79 -15.02
CA ASN A 81 -3.31 -6.34 -13.64
C ASN A 81 -4.03 -5.03 -13.31
N ILE A 82 -4.73 -4.40 -14.25
CA ILE A 82 -5.36 -3.09 -14.00
C ILE A 82 -6.34 -3.12 -12.82
N GLU A 83 -7.19 -4.14 -12.72
CA GLU A 83 -8.14 -4.25 -11.60
C GLU A 83 -7.48 -4.55 -10.26
N LYS A 84 -6.32 -5.22 -10.27
CA LYS A 84 -5.54 -5.47 -9.06
C LYS A 84 -4.83 -4.21 -8.61
N PHE A 85 -4.32 -3.43 -9.57
CA PHE A 85 -3.75 -2.12 -9.34
C PHE A 85 -4.79 -1.17 -8.73
N GLU A 86 -6.00 -1.07 -9.28
CA GLU A 86 -7.03 -0.15 -8.74
C GLU A 86 -7.40 -0.49 -7.29
N ARG A 87 -7.54 -1.78 -6.96
CA ARG A 87 -7.80 -2.22 -5.58
C ARG A 87 -6.67 -1.83 -4.62
N SER A 88 -5.43 -2.10 -5.02
CA SER A 88 -4.25 -1.70 -4.26
C SER A 88 -4.14 -0.18 -4.09
N TYR A 89 -4.47 0.56 -5.15
CA TYR A 89 -4.51 2.02 -5.15
C TYR A 89 -5.52 2.57 -4.16
N GLU A 90 -6.75 2.05 -4.16
CA GLU A 90 -7.80 2.49 -3.24
C GLU A 90 -7.39 2.26 -1.77
N LEU A 91 -6.75 1.12 -1.47
CA LEU A 91 -6.26 0.84 -0.11
C LEU A 91 -5.24 1.87 0.37
N VAL A 92 -4.21 2.16 -0.43
CA VAL A 92 -3.19 3.16 -0.07
C VAL A 92 -3.81 4.56 0.01
N LEU A 93 -4.70 4.90 -0.91
CA LEU A 93 -5.37 6.21 -0.93
C LEU A 93 -6.19 6.44 0.34
N ASN A 94 -6.93 5.44 0.77
CA ASN A 94 -7.70 5.47 2.01
C ASN A 94 -6.80 5.69 3.24
N TYR A 95 -5.62 5.05 3.28
CA TYR A 95 -4.66 5.28 4.35
C TYR A 95 -4.06 6.69 4.33
N ILE A 96 -3.78 7.25 3.14
CA ILE A 96 -3.33 8.64 3.00
C ILE A 96 -4.42 9.59 3.50
N ARG A 97 -5.68 9.36 3.11
CA ARG A 97 -6.84 10.20 3.46
C ARG A 97 -7.31 10.06 4.89
N GLN A 98 -6.92 8.97 5.56
CA GLN A 98 -7.29 8.71 6.95
C GLN A 98 -8.81 8.65 7.15
N ASP A 99 -9.54 8.19 6.15
CA ASP A 99 -11.00 8.12 6.12
C ASP A 99 -11.53 6.69 6.40
N THR A 100 -10.66 5.79 6.84
CA THR A 100 -11.00 4.39 7.14
C THR A 100 -10.83 4.02 8.61
N LEU A 101 -11.60 3.03 9.04
CA LEU A 101 -11.34 2.33 10.29
C LEU A 101 -10.16 1.38 10.11
N LEU A 102 -9.37 1.27 11.18
CA LEU A 102 -8.16 0.46 11.22
C LEU A 102 -8.42 -0.80 12.04
N TRP A 103 -8.35 -1.94 11.36
CA TRP A 103 -8.50 -3.27 11.94
C TRP A 103 -7.14 -3.89 12.27
N VAL A 104 -6.13 -3.05 12.44
CA VAL A 104 -4.74 -3.43 12.62
C VAL A 104 -4.23 -2.96 13.98
N PRO A 105 -3.28 -3.68 14.60
CA PRO A 105 -2.88 -3.45 15.99
C PRO A 105 -2.04 -2.18 16.22
N GLY A 106 -1.93 -1.30 15.23
CA GLY A 106 -1.24 -0.02 15.38
C GLY A 106 -0.70 0.57 14.08
N LEU A 107 -0.14 1.78 14.18
CA LEU A 107 0.45 2.53 13.06
C LEU A 107 1.52 1.74 12.31
N LYS A 108 2.35 0.96 13.01
CA LYS A 108 3.38 0.12 12.36
C LYS A 108 2.77 -0.88 11.35
N SER A 109 1.61 -1.43 11.67
CA SER A 109 0.91 -2.34 10.76
C SER A 109 0.36 -1.61 9.54
N VAL A 110 -0.19 -0.41 9.74
CA VAL A 110 -0.62 0.46 8.63
C VAL A 110 0.54 0.75 7.68
N LEU A 111 1.70 1.13 8.20
CA LEU A 111 2.90 1.40 7.39
C LEU A 111 3.37 0.17 6.61
N ASN A 112 3.35 -1.00 7.24
CA ASN A 112 3.72 -2.25 6.58
C ASN A 112 2.75 -2.58 5.44
N GLU A 113 1.45 -2.32 5.62
CA GLU A 113 0.43 -2.56 4.60
C GLU A 113 0.54 -1.58 3.44
N ILE A 114 0.73 -0.28 3.73
CA ILE A 114 1.03 0.73 2.70
C ILE A 114 2.25 0.30 1.89
N LYS A 115 3.34 -0.07 2.56
CA LYS A 115 4.55 -0.54 1.89
C LYS A 115 4.28 -1.74 0.99
N PHE A 116 3.58 -2.75 1.52
CA PHE A 116 3.24 -3.96 0.78
C PHE A 116 2.44 -3.64 -0.48
N GLU A 117 1.43 -2.78 -0.38
CA GLU A 117 0.60 -2.36 -1.51
C GLU A 117 1.40 -1.54 -2.55
N LEU A 118 2.26 -0.62 -2.12
CA LEU A 118 3.14 0.13 -3.03
C LEU A 118 4.15 -0.80 -3.76
N ASP A 119 4.66 -1.82 -3.08
CA ASP A 119 5.53 -2.84 -3.67
C ASP A 119 4.74 -3.70 -4.69
N LEU A 120 3.49 -4.07 -4.38
CA LEU A 120 2.59 -4.77 -5.33
C LEU A 120 2.30 -3.94 -6.58
N GLN A 121 2.03 -2.64 -6.42
CA GLN A 121 1.77 -1.74 -7.55
C GLN A 121 2.97 -1.70 -8.49
N GLN A 122 4.19 -1.63 -7.95
CA GLN A 122 5.41 -1.71 -8.74
C GLN A 122 5.54 -3.05 -9.48
N LEU A 123 5.17 -4.17 -8.84
CA LEU A 123 5.15 -5.49 -9.47
C LEU A 123 4.13 -5.58 -10.61
N TYR A 124 2.95 -4.97 -10.48
CA TYR A 124 1.95 -4.95 -11.55
C TYR A 124 2.43 -4.20 -12.80
N ILE A 125 3.27 -3.18 -12.61
CA ILE A 125 3.94 -2.45 -13.68
C ILE A 125 5.10 -3.29 -14.27
N ALA A 126 5.94 -3.90 -13.41
CA ALA A 126 7.12 -4.65 -13.84
C ALA A 126 6.78 -6.01 -14.49
N GLY A 127 5.73 -6.68 -14.04
CA GLY A 127 5.21 -7.93 -14.60
C GLY A 127 4.72 -7.80 -16.05
N HIS A 128 4.69 -6.57 -16.60
CA HIS A 128 4.45 -6.29 -18.00
C HIS A 128 5.70 -6.44 -18.89
N GLU A 129 6.93 -6.34 -18.35
CA GLU A 129 8.16 -6.44 -19.16
C GLU A 129 8.67 -7.89 -19.36
N ASN A 130 8.07 -8.94 -18.75
CA ASN A 130 8.50 -10.33 -18.99
C ASN A 130 7.48 -11.43 -18.58
N PRO A 131 6.84 -12.15 -19.52
CA PRO A 131 6.01 -13.33 -19.20
C PRO A 131 6.80 -14.53 -18.65
N LEU A 132 8.13 -14.53 -18.74
CA LEU A 132 8.96 -15.70 -18.42
C LEU A 132 9.34 -15.85 -16.95
N ILE A 133 9.03 -14.88 -16.07
CA ILE A 133 9.33 -14.99 -14.63
C ILE A 133 8.17 -15.63 -13.82
N LEU A 134 6.97 -15.78 -14.42
CA LEU A 134 5.85 -16.51 -13.83
C LEU A 134 5.62 -17.89 -14.48
N GLY A 135 6.68 -18.47 -15.04
CA GLY A 135 6.68 -19.81 -15.61
C GLY A 135 7.62 -20.76 -14.88
N ASN A 136 7.46 -20.96 -13.55
CA ASN A 136 7.94 -22.18 -12.88
C ASN A 136 7.48 -22.36 -11.42
N SER A 137 6.20 -22.15 -11.12
CA SER A 137 5.59 -22.59 -9.85
C SER A 137 4.56 -23.71 -10.06
N ARG A 138 4.84 -24.61 -11.02
CA ARG A 138 4.34 -25.98 -10.97
C ARG A 138 5.49 -26.88 -10.53
N GLY A 139 5.57 -27.11 -9.23
CA GLY A 139 6.49 -28.08 -8.64
C GLY A 139 7.38 -27.53 -7.53
N LEU A 140 6.80 -27.03 -6.44
CA LEU A 140 7.43 -27.19 -5.14
C LEU A 140 6.40 -27.79 -4.20
N ASN A 141 6.61 -29.10 -4.06
CA ASN A 141 5.92 -30.02 -3.19
C ASN A 141 6.08 -29.57 -1.73
N GLU A 142 5.08 -29.91 -0.94
CA GLU A 142 5.06 -29.89 0.51
C GLU A 142 6.38 -30.42 1.10
N SER A 143 7.07 -29.64 1.94
CA SER A 143 8.07 -30.09 2.93
C SER A 143 8.91 -28.92 3.46
N TRP A 144 8.36 -28.06 4.33
CA TRP A 144 9.17 -27.25 5.26
C TRP A 144 8.54 -27.05 6.65
N PHE A 145 7.49 -27.80 7.00
CA PHE A 145 7.10 -27.97 8.41
C PHE A 145 7.80 -29.21 8.97
N SER A 146 9.10 -29.05 9.24
CA SER A 146 9.78 -29.79 10.31
C SER A 146 11.10 -29.10 10.57
N LEU A 147 11.09 -28.21 11.56
CA LEU A 147 12.27 -27.92 12.36
C LEU A 147 11.82 -27.78 13.81
N ASP A 148 12.34 -28.71 14.58
CA ASP A 148 12.18 -28.96 16.00
C ASP A 148 12.20 -27.68 16.86
N ILE A 149 11.23 -27.58 17.76
CA ILE A 149 11.35 -26.81 19.00
C ILE A 149 10.78 -27.66 20.14
N ILE A 150 11.73 -28.18 20.95
CA ILE A 150 11.68 -28.80 22.29
C ILE A 150 11.22 -30.26 22.38
#